data_AF-A0A645FXI4-F1
#
_entry.id   AF-A0A645FXI4-F1
#
_cell.length_a   1.000
_cell.length_b   1.000
_cell.length_c   1.000
_cell.angle_alpha   90.00
_cell.angle_beta   90.00
_cell.angle_gamma   90.00
#
_symmetry.space_group_name_H-M   'P 1'
#
loop_
_entity.id
_entity.type
_entity.pdbx_description
1 polymer ?
#
loop_
_entity_poly.entity_id
_entity_poly.type
_entity_poly.pdbx_seq_one_letter_code
_entity_poly.pdbx_strand_id
1 'polypeptide(L)'
;MKLKEQANHDFEEFLEKEERKKAIQKEKKGGPNYFLLQLNRNGRLFTQAVLDFYRGGQINPTLASQLLNTQVNNFHKLEAQLYT
;
A
#
# COMPACT_ATOMS: atom_id res chain seq x y z
N MET A 1 -42.87 28.07 3.78
CA MET A 1 -42.29 26.83 3.21
C MET A 1 -40.76 26.85 3.26
N LYS A 2 -40.13 27.37 4.33
CA LYS A 2 -38.67 27.57 4.39
C LYS A 2 -37.86 26.31 4.74
N LEU A 3 -38.51 25.33 5.38
CA LEU A 3 -37.84 24.11 5.84
C LEU A 3 -37.41 23.17 4.70
N LYS A 4 -38.18 23.11 3.61
CA LYS A 4 -37.89 22.25 2.47
C LYS A 4 -36.70 22.77 1.66
N GLU A 5 -36.59 24.08 1.54
CA GLU A 5 -35.52 24.73 0.77
C GLU A 5 -34.16 24.59 1.48
N GLN A 6 -34.14 24.74 2.81
CA GLN A 6 -32.94 24.49 3.61
C GLN A 6 -32.53 23.01 3.60
N ALA A 7 -33.49 22.08 3.74
CA ALA A 7 -33.20 20.65 3.67
C ALA A 7 -32.61 20.22 2.31
N ASN A 8 -33.09 20.82 1.21
CA ASN A 8 -32.52 20.57 -0.11
C ASN A 8 -31.10 21.14 -0.24
N HIS A 9 -30.86 22.34 0.29
CA HIS A 9 -29.54 22.95 0.26
C HIS A 9 -28.51 22.16 1.08
N ASP A 10 -28.88 21.72 2.28
CA ASP A 10 -28.01 20.88 3.13
C ASP A 10 -27.73 19.51 2.48
N PHE A 11 -28.70 18.97 1.73
CA PHE A 11 -28.55 17.71 1.01
C PHE A 11 -27.63 17.84 -0.21
N GLU A 12 -27.73 18.93 -0.96
CA GLU A 12 -26.83 19.25 -2.06
C GLU A 12 -25.39 19.47 -1.56
N GLU A 13 -25.22 20.20 -0.46
CA GLU A 13 -23.90 20.41 0.15
C GLU A 13 -23.28 19.09 0.67
N PHE A 14 -24.13 18.19 1.20
CA PHE A 14 -23.69 16.84 1.59
C PHE A 14 -23.24 16.01 0.40
N LEU A 15 -23.99 16.02 -0.71
CA LEU A 15 -23.63 15.31 -1.95
C LEU A 15 -22.31 15.81 -2.53
N GLU A 16 -22.10 17.14 -2.57
CA GLU A 16 -20.82 17.71 -3.03
C GLU A 16 -19.64 17.37 -2.11
N LYS A 17 -19.87 17.25 -0.79
CA LYS A 17 -18.85 16.80 0.16
C LYS A 17 -18.53 15.31 -0.01
N GLU A 18 -19.53 14.47 -0.28
CA GLU A 18 -19.32 13.05 -0.58
C GLU A 18 -18.56 12.84 -1.89
N GLU A 19 -18.93 13.56 -2.95
CA GLU A 19 -18.25 13.54 -4.25
C GLU A 19 -16.78 13.97 -4.11
N ARG A 20 -16.51 15.05 -3.36
CA ARG A 20 -15.14 15.49 -3.05
C ARG A 20 -14.35 14.46 -2.24
N LYS A 21 -14.96 13.82 -1.24
CA LYS A 21 -14.32 12.74 -0.47
C LYS A 21 -14.00 11.52 -1.34
N LYS A 22 -14.90 11.15 -2.26
CA LYS A 22 -14.69 10.06 -3.22
C LYS A 22 -13.60 10.39 -4.24
N ALA A 23 -13.48 11.64 -4.68
CA ALA A 23 -12.40 12.10 -5.56
C ALA A 23 -11.03 12.03 -4.87
N ILE A 24 -10.93 12.50 -3.62
CA ILE A 24 -9.68 12.44 -2.83
C ILE A 24 -9.27 11.00 -2.52
N GLN A 25 -10.23 10.09 -2.27
CA GLN A 25 -9.93 8.66 -2.09
C GLN A 25 -9.52 7.98 -3.41
N LYS A 26 -10.05 8.41 -4.56
CA LYS A 26 -9.60 7.91 -5.87
C LYS A 26 -8.17 8.35 -6.20
N GLU A 27 -7.76 9.54 -5.77
CA GLU A 27 -6.37 10.02 -5.92
C GLU A 27 -5.41 9.38 -4.91
N LYS A 28 -5.87 9.13 -3.67
CA LYS A 28 -5.10 8.38 -2.66
C LYS A 28 -5.31 6.88 -2.83
N LYS A 29 -4.67 6.32 -3.87
CA LYS A 29 -4.56 4.87 -4.09
C LYS A 29 -3.83 4.19 -2.92
N GLY A 30 -4.57 3.86 -1.87
CA GLY A 30 -4.15 2.98 -0.77
C GLY A 30 -3.26 3.62 0.29
N GLY A 31 -3.28 3.04 1.49
CA GLY A 31 -2.41 3.41 2.60
C GLY A 31 -0.92 3.20 2.31
N PRO A 32 -0.04 3.41 3.29
CA PRO A 32 1.41 3.25 3.10
C PRO A 32 1.72 1.93 2.40
N ASN A 33 2.52 1.99 1.32
CA ASN A 33 2.85 0.85 0.48
C ASN A 33 3.29 -0.31 1.37
N TYR A 34 2.54 -1.40 1.35
CA TYR A 34 2.80 -2.58 2.17
C TYR A 34 4.26 -3.04 2.09
N PHE A 35 4.86 -2.97 0.89
CA PHE A 35 6.27 -3.34 0.68
C PHE A 35 7.25 -2.34 1.29
N LEU A 36 6.91 -1.04 1.36
CA LEU A 36 7.72 -0.04 2.09
C LEU A 36 7.68 -0.29 3.60
N LEU A 37 6.51 -0.65 4.14
CA LEU A 37 6.41 -0.97 5.57
C LEU A 37 7.23 -2.22 5.91
N GLN A 38 7.17 -3.25 5.06
CA GLN A 38 7.98 -4.45 5.21
C GLN A 38 9.48 -4.15 5.09
N LEU A 39 9.87 -3.32 4.12
CA LEU A 39 11.26 -2.91 3.94
C LEU A 39 11.77 -2.12 5.15
N ASN A 40 10.98 -1.19 5.68
CA ASN A 40 11.33 -0.44 6.89
C ASN A 40 11.44 -1.35 8.12
N ARG A 41 10.58 -2.38 8.23
CA ARG A 41 10.63 -3.33 9.34
C ARG A 41 11.84 -4.26 9.28
N ASN A 42 12.14 -4.79 8.10
CA ASN A 42 13.19 -5.79 7.92
C ASN A 42 14.57 -5.14 7.72
N GLY A 43 14.61 -3.88 7.26
CA GLY A 43 15.83 -3.17 6.89
C GLY A 43 16.29 -3.47 5.46
N ARG A 44 16.93 -2.47 4.82
CA ARG A 44 17.40 -2.58 3.43
C ARG A 44 18.45 -3.69 3.24
N LEU A 45 19.46 -3.74 4.12
CA LEU A 45 20.57 -4.71 4.03
C LEU A 45 20.10 -6.16 4.22
N PHE A 46 19.24 -6.42 5.20
CA PHE A 46 18.69 -7.75 5.42
C PHE A 46 17.88 -8.21 4.22
N THR A 47 17.05 -7.31 3.69
CA THR A 47 16.22 -7.60 2.54
C THR A 47 17.07 -7.92 1.31
N GLN A 48 18.12 -7.14 1.04
CA GLN A 48 19.07 -7.39 -0.03
C GLN A 48 19.77 -8.74 0.14
N ALA A 49 20.31 -9.03 1.34
CA ALA A 49 20.98 -10.30 1.61
C ALA A 49 20.06 -11.51 1.37
N VAL A 50 18.82 -11.46 1.87
CA VAL A 50 17.85 -12.54 1.68
C VAL A 50 17.51 -12.73 0.20
N LEU A 51 17.36 -11.65 -0.57
CA LEU A 51 17.11 -11.73 -2.01
C LEU A 51 18.31 -12.28 -2.79
N ASP A 52 19.53 -11.90 -2.41
CA ASP A 52 20.76 -12.40 -3.03
C ASP A 52 20.95 -13.90 -2.73
N PHE A 53 20.70 -14.33 -1.49
CA PHE A 53 20.71 -15.74 -1.11
C PHE A 53 19.61 -16.56 -1.80
N TYR A 54 18.44 -15.95 -2.00
CA TYR A 54 17.32 -16.56 -2.72
C TYR A 54 17.66 -16.75 -4.21
N ARG A 55 18.21 -15.71 -4.85
CA ARG A 55 18.66 -15.76 -6.25
C ARG A 55 19.83 -16.73 -6.46
N GLY A 56 20.72 -16.83 -5.48
CA GLY A 56 21.84 -17.78 -5.46
C GLY A 56 21.43 -19.23 -5.16
N GLY A 57 20.16 -19.50 -4.88
CA GLY A 57 19.67 -20.84 -4.56
C GLY A 57 20.13 -21.38 -3.20
N GLN A 58 20.69 -20.54 -2.34
CA GLN A 58 21.21 -20.94 -1.02
C GLN A 58 20.10 -21.08 0.02
N ILE A 59 18.96 -20.40 -0.17
CA ILE A 59 17.79 -20.50 0.70
C ILE A 59 16.54 -20.91 -0.08
N ASN A 60 15.67 -21.67 0.57
CA ASN A 60 14.40 -22.11 -0.02
C ASN A 60 13.44 -20.90 -0.21
N PRO A 61 12.67 -20.82 -1.31
CA PRO A 61 11.64 -19.80 -1.51
C PRO A 61 10.69 -19.63 -0.31
N THR A 62 10.31 -20.73 0.33
CA THR A 62 9.45 -20.73 1.51
C THR A 62 10.13 -20.05 2.70
N LEU A 63 11.43 -20.32 2.91
CA LEU A 63 12.22 -19.71 3.98
C LEU A 63 12.40 -18.20 3.71
N ALA A 64 12.70 -17.82 2.48
CA ALA A 64 12.79 -16.41 2.09
C ALA A 64 11.47 -15.67 2.31
N SER A 65 10.33 -16.32 2.01
CA SER A 65 9.01 -15.75 2.21
C SER A 65 8.69 -15.51 3.68
N GLN A 66 9.08 -16.44 4.56
CA GLN A 66 8.94 -16.29 6.02
C GLN A 66 9.83 -15.16 6.56
N LEU A 67 11.08 -15.08 6.11
CA LEU A 67 12.04 -14.05 6.55
C LEU A 67 11.61 -12.64 6.14
N LEU A 68 11.11 -12.46 4.91
CA LEU A 68 10.66 -11.16 4.42
C LEU A 68 9.20 -10.84 4.78
N ASN A 69 8.45 -11.84 5.25
CA ASN A 69 7.00 -11.80 5.43
C ASN A 69 6.25 -11.43 4.14
N THR A 70 6.85 -11.74 3.00
CA THR A 70 6.34 -11.39 1.66
C THR A 70 6.24 -12.66 0.85
N GLN A 71 5.18 -12.80 0.04
CA GLN A 71 5.08 -13.94 -0.87
C GLN A 71 6.18 -13.87 -1.93
N VAL A 72 6.71 -15.02 -2.31
CA VAL A 72 7.76 -15.17 -3.35
C VAL A 72 7.36 -14.44 -4.65
N ASN A 73 6.09 -14.55 -5.03
CA ASN A 73 5.54 -13.89 -6.22
C ASN A 73 5.68 -12.36 -6.19
N ASN A 74 5.84 -11.75 -5.01
CA ASN A 74 5.93 -10.29 -4.85
C ASN A 74 7.36 -9.81 -4.58
N PHE A 75 8.39 -10.66 -4.65
CA PHE A 75 9.78 -10.24 -4.42
C PHE A 75 10.23 -9.15 -5.39
N HIS A 76 9.79 -9.19 -6.65
CA HIS A 76 10.04 -8.14 -7.64
C HIS A 76 9.52 -6.76 -7.20
N LYS A 77 8.38 -6.70 -6.50
CA LYS A 77 7.80 -5.44 -5.99
C LYS A 77 8.59 -4.90 -4.82
N LEU A 78 9.09 -5.81 -3.98
CA LEU A 78 9.88 -5.50 -2.81
C LEU A 78 11.30 -5.04 -3.21
N GLU A 79 11.90 -5.66 -4.22
CA GLU A 79 13.13 -5.20 -4.88
C GLU A 79 12.97 -3.80 -5.48
N ALA A 80 11.86 -3.52 -6.17
CA ALA A 80 11.61 -2.21 -6.73
C ALA A 80 11.65 -1.10 -5.66
N GLN A 81 11.17 -1.36 -4.44
CA GLN A 81 11.24 -0.40 -3.32
C GLN A 81 12.65 -0.25 -2.73
N LEU A 82 13.52 -1.24 -2.93
CA LEU A 82 14.90 -1.24 -2.42
C LEU A 82 15.80 -0.30 -3.23
N TYR A 83 15.53 -0.23 -4.54
CA TYR A 83 16.22 0.61 -5.53
C TYR A 83 15.46 1.91 -5.87
N THR A 84 14.37 2.22 -5.14
CA THR A 84 13.72 3.55 -5.17
C THR A 84 14.49 4.52 -4.27
#